data_AF-A0A3C2E6K4-F1
#
_entry.id   AF-A0A3C2E6K4-F1
#
_cell.length_a   1.000
_cell.length_b   1.000
_cell.length_c   1.000
_cell.angle_alpha   90.00
_cell.angle_beta   90.00
_cell.angle_gamma   90.00
#
_symmetry.space_group_name_H-M   'P 1'
#
loop_
_entity.id
_entity.type
_entity.pdbx_description
1 polymer ?
#
loop_
_entity_poly.entity_id
_entity_poly.type
_entity_poly.pdbx_seq_one_letter_code
_entity_poly.pdbx_strand_id
1 'polypeptide(L)'
;GGLVPIICVGESLEDREAGKADAVVGAQIAGSVPESLSATDYVLAYEPVWAIGTGRTASTDDIATMHAFIRASRPDGDAVRILYGGSVKPGIAEQILSLDDVDGALVGGASLDPSSFAAIAKASHS
;
A
#
# COMPACT_ATOMS: atom_id res chain seq x y z
N GLY A 1 11.42 22.18 -7.54
CA GLY A 1 11.02 21.83 -6.17
C GLY A 1 9.52 21.75 -6.14
N GLY A 2 8.97 20.57 -5.87
CA GLY A 2 7.54 20.30 -5.80
C GLY A 2 7.27 19.26 -4.71
N LEU A 3 6.00 19.03 -4.39
CA LEU A 3 5.58 17.96 -3.49
C LEU A 3 5.56 16.63 -4.25
N VAL A 4 5.94 15.55 -3.58
CA VAL A 4 5.71 14.17 -4.06
C VAL A 4 4.46 13.66 -3.34
N PRO A 5 3.28 13.59 -3.99
CA PRO A 5 2.08 13.07 -3.37
C PRO A 5 2.22 11.58 -3.08
N ILE A 6 1.70 11.17 -1.92
CA ILE A 6 1.38 9.78 -1.62
C ILE A 6 -0.12 9.62 -1.90
N ILE A 7 -0.45 8.82 -2.90
CA ILE A 7 -1.82 8.62 -3.39
C ILE A 7 -2.33 7.31 -2.79
N CYS A 8 -3.29 7.41 -1.88
CA CYS A 8 -3.89 6.24 -1.23
C CYS A 8 -5.01 5.64 -2.10
N VAL A 9 -5.01 4.32 -2.21
CA VAL A 9 -6.03 3.53 -2.91
C VAL A 9 -6.38 2.30 -2.06
N GLY A 10 -7.61 1.82 -2.18
CA GLY A 10 -8.12 0.80 -1.29
C GLY A 10 -9.60 0.52 -1.47
N GLU A 11 -9.99 -0.73 -1.25
CA GLU A 11 -11.35 -1.20 -1.38
C GLU A 11 -12.05 -1.37 -0.01
N SER A 12 -13.38 -1.18 0.01
CA SER A 12 -14.18 -1.45 1.19
C SER A 12 -14.41 -2.96 1.41
N LEU A 13 -14.95 -3.35 2.58
CA LEU A 13 -15.28 -4.76 2.83
C LEU A 13 -16.34 -5.27 1.84
N GLU A 14 -17.32 -4.43 1.52
CA GLU A 14 -18.38 -4.76 0.56
C GLU A 14 -17.80 -5.00 -0.84
N ASP A 15 -16.87 -4.16 -1.28
CA ASP A 15 -16.19 -4.34 -2.57
C ASP A 15 -15.39 -5.65 -2.60
N ARG A 16 -14.66 -5.97 -1.52
CA ARG A 16 -13.87 -7.19 -1.42
C ARG A 16 -14.74 -8.44 -1.43
N GLU A 17 -15.80 -8.46 -0.62
CA GLU A 17 -16.75 -9.59 -0.56
C GLU A 17 -17.53 -9.77 -1.88
N ALA A 18 -17.72 -8.69 -2.64
CA ALA A 18 -18.31 -8.73 -3.97
C ALA A 18 -17.32 -9.12 -5.09
N GLY A 19 -16.05 -9.38 -4.78
CA GLY A 19 -15.01 -9.71 -5.77
C GLY A 19 -14.62 -8.53 -6.67
N LYS A 20 -14.74 -7.30 -6.16
CA LYS A 20 -14.51 -6.05 -6.92
C LYS A 20 -13.23 -5.30 -6.53
N ALA A 21 -12.37 -5.89 -5.69
CA ALA A 21 -11.16 -5.23 -5.18
C ALA A 21 -10.32 -4.60 -6.32
N ASP A 22 -9.93 -5.41 -7.31
CA ASP A 22 -9.16 -4.98 -8.49
C ASP A 22 -9.87 -3.87 -9.28
N ALA A 23 -11.17 -4.03 -9.53
CA ALA A 23 -11.94 -3.06 -10.30
C ALA A 23 -12.01 -1.69 -9.59
N VAL A 24 -12.20 -1.69 -8.27
CA VAL A 24 -12.27 -0.48 -7.44
C VAL A 24 -10.91 0.18 -7.37
N VAL A 25 -9.86 -0.56 -7.02
CA VAL A 25 -8.50 -0.03 -6.89
C VAL A 25 -7.97 0.46 -8.23
N GLY A 26 -8.19 -0.28 -9.31
CA GLY A 26 -7.80 0.14 -10.67
C GLY A 26 -8.50 1.42 -11.11
N ALA A 27 -9.79 1.57 -10.82
CA ALA A 27 -10.53 2.80 -11.10
C ALA A 27 -10.03 4.00 -10.28
N GLN A 28 -9.68 3.78 -9.00
CA GLN A 28 -9.08 4.83 -8.16
C GLN A 28 -7.72 5.27 -8.70
N ILE A 29 -6.86 4.34 -9.13
CA ILE A 29 -5.56 4.66 -9.74
C ILE A 29 -5.76 5.46 -11.03
N ALA A 30 -6.62 4.99 -11.95
CA ALA A 30 -6.89 5.66 -13.21
C ALA A 30 -7.47 7.07 -13.01
N GLY A 31 -8.32 7.25 -11.99
CA GLY A 31 -8.92 8.55 -11.66
C GLY A 31 -8.01 9.51 -10.88
N SER A 32 -6.95 9.00 -10.23
CA SER A 32 -6.12 9.78 -9.30
C SER A 32 -4.69 10.02 -9.78
N VAL A 33 -4.20 9.24 -10.75
CA VAL A 33 -2.84 9.34 -11.28
C VAL A 33 -2.90 9.78 -12.75
N PRO A 34 -2.72 11.08 -13.05
CA PRO A 34 -2.66 11.59 -14.41
C PRO A 34 -1.60 10.86 -15.24
N GLU A 35 -1.90 10.59 -16.52
CA GLU A 35 -0.97 9.94 -17.45
C GLU A 35 0.34 10.73 -17.67
N SER A 36 0.33 12.03 -17.37
CA SER A 36 1.49 12.91 -17.52
C SER A 36 2.49 12.82 -16.36
N LEU A 37 2.15 12.14 -15.25
CA LEU A 37 3.08 11.98 -14.13
C LEU A 37 4.07 10.85 -14.41
N SER A 38 5.35 11.11 -14.17
CA SER A 38 6.37 10.07 -14.15
C SER A 38 6.23 9.23 -12.88
N ALA A 39 6.62 7.95 -12.92
CA ALA A 39 6.67 7.05 -11.77
C ALA A 39 7.44 7.62 -10.57
N THR A 40 8.41 8.51 -10.80
CA THR A 40 9.22 9.15 -9.76
C THR A 40 8.52 10.34 -9.08
N ASP A 41 7.43 10.84 -9.67
CA ASP A 41 6.77 12.08 -9.23
C ASP A 41 5.71 11.82 -8.17
N TYR A 42 5.37 10.55 -7.89
CA TYR A 42 4.37 10.15 -6.90
C TYR A 42 4.75 8.83 -6.22
N VAL A 43 3.96 8.46 -5.22
CA VAL A 43 4.00 7.18 -4.53
C VAL A 43 2.57 6.67 -4.41
N LEU A 44 2.34 5.37 -4.60
CA LEU A 44 1.06 4.74 -4.30
C LEU A 44 1.10 4.13 -2.90
N ALA A 45 -0.01 4.19 -2.17
CA ALA A 45 -0.18 3.48 -0.92
C ALA A 45 -1.46 2.64 -0.95
N TYR A 46 -1.32 1.33 -0.80
CA TYR A 46 -2.46 0.42 -0.72
C TYR A 46 -2.99 0.36 0.72
N GLU A 47 -4.20 0.84 0.93
CA GLU A 47 -4.91 0.79 2.20
C GLU A 47 -6.03 -0.27 2.10
N PRO A 48 -5.90 -1.47 2.72
CA PRO A 48 -7.01 -2.40 2.82
C PRO A 48 -8.07 -1.84 3.79
N VAL A 49 -8.94 -0.93 3.32
CA VAL A 49 -9.89 -0.17 4.15
C VAL A 49 -10.77 -1.11 4.98
N TRP A 50 -11.12 -2.27 4.42
CA TRP A 50 -11.85 -3.34 5.08
C TRP A 50 -11.17 -3.89 6.37
N ALA A 51 -9.85 -3.76 6.49
CA ALA A 51 -9.06 -4.23 7.64
C ALA A 51 -8.66 -3.11 8.61
N ILE A 52 -8.83 -1.83 8.24
CA ILE A 52 -8.41 -0.70 9.08
C ILE A 52 -9.45 -0.45 10.17
N GLY A 53 -9.06 -0.59 11.45
CA GLY A 53 -9.93 -0.28 12.59
C GLY A 53 -11.08 -1.26 12.82
N THR A 54 -11.17 -2.34 12.05
CA THR A 54 -12.28 -3.32 12.11
C THR A 54 -11.96 -4.56 12.96
N GLY A 55 -10.72 -4.69 13.44
CA GLY A 55 -10.22 -5.90 14.10
C GLY A 55 -9.90 -7.05 13.14
N ARG A 56 -10.16 -6.88 11.83
CA ARG A 56 -9.69 -7.77 10.77
C ARG A 56 -8.23 -7.44 10.43
N THR A 57 -7.54 -8.36 9.79
CA THR A 57 -6.15 -8.18 9.36
C THR A 57 -6.00 -8.75 7.97
N ALA A 58 -5.40 -7.97 7.07
CA ALA A 58 -5.00 -8.47 5.76
C ALA A 58 -3.89 -9.50 5.94
N SER A 59 -4.07 -10.67 5.33
CA SER A 59 -3.02 -11.69 5.26
C SER A 59 -1.91 -11.26 4.31
N THR A 60 -0.75 -11.92 4.37
CA THR A 60 0.34 -11.69 3.39
C THR A 60 -0.11 -11.97 1.96
N ASP A 61 -0.98 -12.94 1.76
CA ASP A 61 -1.53 -13.27 0.43
C ASP A 61 -2.46 -12.17 -0.08
N ASP A 62 -3.28 -11.58 0.81
CA ASP A 62 -4.12 -10.43 0.46
C ASP A 62 -3.25 -9.23 0.03
N ILE A 63 -2.16 -8.99 0.76
CA ILE A 63 -1.23 -7.88 0.50
C ILE A 63 -0.49 -8.12 -0.83
N ALA A 64 0.12 -9.28 -1.01
CA ALA A 64 0.88 -9.62 -2.22
C ALA A 64 -0.02 -9.56 -3.47
N THR A 65 -1.23 -10.11 -3.39
CA THR A 65 -2.18 -10.09 -4.51
C THR A 65 -2.51 -8.66 -4.94
N MET A 66 -2.83 -7.78 -3.98
CA MET A 66 -3.20 -6.41 -4.30
C MET A 66 -2.01 -5.57 -4.75
N HIS A 67 -0.83 -5.76 -4.17
CA HIS A 67 0.39 -5.06 -4.61
C HIS A 67 0.79 -5.45 -6.04
N ALA A 68 0.76 -6.75 -6.38
CA ALA A 68 1.00 -7.22 -7.74
C ALA A 68 -0.03 -6.67 -8.74
N PHE A 69 -1.31 -6.61 -8.35
CA PHE A 69 -2.34 -5.98 -9.18
C PHE A 69 -2.07 -4.48 -9.41
N ILE A 70 -1.76 -3.72 -8.35
CA ILE A 70 -1.48 -2.28 -8.45
C ILE A 70 -0.26 -2.04 -9.35
N ARG A 71 0.79 -2.85 -9.20
CA ARG A 71 1.97 -2.85 -10.08
C ARG A 71 1.58 -3.01 -11.54
N ALA A 72 0.84 -4.07 -11.84
CA ALA A 72 0.43 -4.40 -13.20
C ALA A 72 -0.60 -3.42 -13.81
N SER A 73 -1.33 -2.67 -12.97
CA SER A 73 -2.32 -1.69 -13.42
C SER A 73 -1.72 -0.45 -14.09
N ARG A 74 -0.39 -0.29 -14.01
CA ARG A 74 0.34 0.88 -14.51
C ARG A 74 1.38 0.48 -15.56
N PRO A 75 1.47 1.21 -16.70
CA PRO A 75 2.52 0.98 -17.69
C PRO A 75 3.93 1.18 -17.13
N ASP A 76 4.06 2.07 -16.15
CA ASP A 76 5.28 2.44 -15.44
C ASP A 76 5.41 1.73 -14.08
N GLY A 77 4.61 0.67 -13.86
CA GLY A 77 4.51 -0.04 -12.58
C GLY A 77 5.85 -0.36 -11.95
N ASP A 78 6.79 -0.95 -12.70
CA ASP A 78 8.12 -1.37 -12.19
C ASP A 78 8.96 -0.23 -11.60
N ALA A 79 8.67 1.03 -11.94
CA ALA A 79 9.39 2.20 -11.44
C ALA A 79 8.65 2.94 -10.32
N VAL A 80 7.36 2.66 -10.10
CA VAL A 80 6.53 3.31 -9.07
C VAL A 80 6.89 2.74 -7.70
N ARG A 81 6.87 3.55 -6.64
CA ARG A 81 6.90 3.01 -5.26
C ARG A 81 5.48 2.72 -4.80
N ILE A 82 5.22 1.51 -4.31
CA ILE A 82 3.95 1.05 -3.75
C ILE A 82 4.16 0.69 -2.29
N LEU A 83 3.60 1.50 -1.39
CA LEU A 83 3.64 1.30 0.05
C LEU A 83 2.43 0.50 0.51
N TYR A 84 2.62 -0.33 1.53
CA TYR A 84 1.51 -0.89 2.27
C TYR A 84 1.02 0.09 3.35
N GLY A 85 -0.24 0.50 3.29
CA GLY A 85 -0.89 1.45 4.20
C GLY A 85 -1.80 0.81 5.26
N GLY A 86 -1.87 -0.51 5.33
CA GLY A 86 -2.64 -1.20 6.36
C GLY A 86 -1.96 -1.20 7.74
N SER A 87 -2.51 -1.97 8.68
CA SER A 87 -1.94 -2.06 10.03
C SER A 87 -0.57 -2.73 10.00
N VAL A 88 0.50 -1.95 10.21
CA VAL A 88 1.86 -2.45 10.38
C VAL A 88 2.27 -2.32 11.85
N LYS A 89 2.80 -3.40 12.40
CA LYS A 89 3.37 -3.46 13.75
C LYS A 89 4.77 -4.11 13.68
N PRO A 90 5.68 -3.81 14.62
CA PRO A 90 7.03 -4.36 14.60
C PRO A 90 7.11 -5.87 14.40
N GLY A 91 6.21 -6.64 15.04
CA GLY A 91 6.24 -8.12 14.98
C GLY A 91 5.85 -8.75 13.63
N ILE A 92 5.27 -7.99 12.69
CA ILE A 92 4.89 -8.48 11.36
C ILE A 92 5.51 -7.64 10.22
N ALA A 93 6.24 -6.57 10.56
CA ALA A 93 6.77 -5.63 9.59
C ALA A 93 7.74 -6.32 8.61
N GLU A 94 8.64 -7.16 9.10
CA GLU A 94 9.60 -7.89 8.26
C GLU A 94 8.88 -8.80 7.25
N GLN A 95 7.84 -9.51 7.68
CA GLN A 95 7.06 -10.38 6.79
C GLN A 95 6.39 -9.58 5.67
N ILE A 96 5.73 -8.46 6.03
CA ILE A 96 5.05 -7.59 5.04
C ILE A 96 6.06 -6.95 4.08
N LEU A 97 7.15 -6.40 4.61
CA LEU A 97 8.16 -5.67 3.84
C LEU A 97 9.10 -6.58 3.04
N SER A 98 9.01 -7.90 3.24
CA SER A 98 9.71 -8.91 2.44
C SER A 98 8.88 -9.41 1.24
N LEU A 99 7.62 -9.02 1.12
CA LEU A 99 6.77 -9.42 0.00
C LEU A 99 7.21 -8.72 -1.28
N ASP A 100 7.12 -9.44 -2.39
CA ASP A 100 7.26 -8.86 -3.72
C ASP A 100 6.26 -7.70 -3.90
N ASP A 101 6.66 -6.68 -4.66
CA ASP A 101 5.88 -5.46 -4.95
C ASP A 101 5.57 -4.55 -3.74
N VAL A 102 6.02 -4.88 -2.52
CA VAL A 102 5.92 -4.01 -1.35
C VAL A 102 7.20 -3.20 -1.17
N ASP A 103 7.15 -1.91 -1.54
CA ASP A 103 8.33 -1.02 -1.52
C ASP A 103 8.49 -0.26 -0.18
N GLY A 104 7.64 -0.55 0.81
CA GLY A 104 7.66 0.13 2.10
C GLY A 104 6.29 0.15 2.78
N ALA A 105 6.15 1.01 3.78
CA ALA A 105 4.90 1.18 4.53
C ALA A 105 4.53 2.64 4.76
N LEU A 106 3.22 2.92 4.73
CA LEU A 106 2.62 4.15 5.22
C LEU A 106 2.05 3.88 6.63
N VAL A 107 2.83 4.21 7.65
CA VAL A 107 2.54 3.79 9.03
C VAL A 107 1.60 4.76 9.74
N GLY A 108 0.41 4.28 10.11
CA GLY A 108 -0.57 5.02 10.93
C GLY A 108 -0.20 5.05 12.42
N GLY A 109 -1.04 4.49 13.29
CA GLY A 109 -0.92 4.64 14.75
C GLY A 109 0.44 4.23 15.37
N ALA A 110 1.14 3.25 14.79
CA ALA A 110 2.47 2.84 15.26
C ALA A 110 3.57 3.91 15.02
N SER A 111 3.30 4.93 14.19
CA SER A 111 4.21 6.06 13.98
C SER A 111 4.29 7.02 15.18
N LEU A 112 3.27 6.99 16.07
CA LEU A 112 3.20 7.87 17.23
C LEU A 112 4.08 7.39 18.40
N ASP A 113 4.53 6.14 18.36
CA ASP A 113 5.52 5.60 19.30
C ASP A 113 6.88 5.49 18.59
N PRO A 114 7.90 6.29 18.96
CA PRO A 114 9.19 6.31 18.29
C PRO A 114 9.89 4.94 18.26
N SER A 115 9.71 4.12 19.30
CA SER A 115 10.31 2.79 19.38
C SER A 115 9.69 1.84 18.36
N SER A 116 8.37 1.83 18.28
CA SER A 116 7.61 1.05 17.29
C SER A 116 7.91 1.49 15.88
N PHE A 117 7.90 2.80 15.62
CA PHE A 117 8.21 3.34 14.29
C PHE A 117 9.64 3.01 13.85
N ALA A 118 10.62 3.17 14.75
CA ALA A 118 12.00 2.79 14.47
C ALA A 118 12.18 1.28 14.23
N ALA A 119 11.42 0.44 14.93
CA ALA A 119 11.44 -1.01 14.71
C ALA A 119 10.87 -1.39 13.34
N ILE A 120 9.77 -0.74 12.91
CA ILE A 120 9.22 -0.93 11.56
C ILE A 120 10.20 -0.44 10.48
N ALA A 121 10.82 0.73 10.68
CA ALA A 121 11.81 1.27 9.76
C ALA A 121 13.10 0.42 9.67
N LYS A 122 13.44 -0.35 10.70
CA LYS A 122 14.56 -1.31 10.65
C LYS A 122 14.23 -2.59 9.89
N ALA A 123 12.94 -2.91 9.76
CA ALA A 123 12.46 -4.06 9.02
C ALA A 123 12.41 -3.79 7.50
N SER A 124 12.47 -2.53 7.05
CA SER A 124 12.62 -2.24 5.62
C SER A 124 14.04 -2.57 5.18
N HIS A 125 14.17 -3.43 4.17
CA HIS A 125 15.44 -3.72 3.52
C HIS A 125 15.78 -2.63 2.50
N SER A 126 17.07 -2.51 2.16
CA SER A 126 17.60 -1.58 1.15
C SER A 126 17.51 -2.15 -0.25
#